data_AF-A0A1S6XXA8-F1
#
_entry.id   AF-A0A1S6XXA8-F1
#
_cell.length_a   1.000
_cell.length_b   1.000
_cell.length_c   1.000
_cell.angle_alpha   90.00
_cell.angle_beta   90.00
_cell.angle_gamma   90.00
#
_symmetry.space_group_name_H-M   'P 1'
#
loop_
_entity.id
_entity.type
_entity.pdbx_description
1 polymer ?
#
loop_
_entity_poly.entity_id
_entity_poly.type
_entity_poly.pdbx_seq_one_letter_code
_entity_poly.pdbx_strand_id
1 'polypeptide(L)'
;FGHLVLCSILATLSTSDLVIDVKPNVISPEITPQLVINCSITNNQVQQLDLIKSLTLSRYNENTKEFNDLFTLNSSTLDLKQQLQLKYSQVSFGNLYITLSLPNPTQFDAKIYRCNATGDNADGANISLFAKMAVEYETNSTALIEEIRHCKKNENICKCSLKKVDHVEITQKSRFQFYASSEIIQELIEPLTLKCLFKTLIQGQKETSTLQSLYIIHEINGVIAFINKQQPVVTPIIDGHLKNVEGEIFDNESKDSYLQVTWNNLKHSESGKYFCEAHVNCSDGRFDKLIDIVTIIVRGSTLEDLVKVIQKLQRQAEVDQESLQNNEQKIKAIKEDVDTNKQSIISVKEDLNTKQESILRIDKDLDAKQQDIISLKDNMNTTEKDIIRIKEDVYTNQENILSITENIDTNKHNMSSLLENLTMVVANVSTAFLEVQNQIDEVNKLPQRYFVPPTSCRNVTSPKARVIVTLASGLKVMCDTKTDGGGW
;
A
#
# COMPACT_ATOMS: atom_id res chain seq x y z
N PHE A 1 69.13 34.38 49.12
CA PHE A 1 68.25 34.11 50.26
C PHE A 1 66.87 34.62 49.90
N GLY A 2 65.91 33.69 49.78
CA GLY A 2 64.61 33.93 49.17
C GLY A 2 63.53 34.43 50.12
N HIS A 3 62.37 34.75 49.54
CA HIS A 3 61.00 34.39 49.94
C HIS A 3 60.07 35.09 48.94
N LEU A 4 59.43 34.37 48.02
CA LEU A 4 58.22 33.54 48.13
C LEU A 4 57.06 34.29 47.47
N VAL A 5 56.76 33.87 46.25
CA VAL A 5 55.59 34.22 45.46
C VAL A 5 54.35 33.76 46.22
N LEU A 6 53.39 34.68 46.47
CA LEU A 6 52.02 34.33 46.79
C LEU A 6 51.13 34.83 45.65
N CYS A 7 50.85 33.94 44.70
CA CYS A 7 49.74 34.09 43.77
C CYS A 7 48.44 33.96 44.55
N SER A 8 47.72 35.05 44.76
CA SER A 8 46.31 35.02 45.12
C SER A 8 45.47 35.02 43.84
N ILE A 9 45.28 33.83 43.27
CA ILE A 9 44.15 33.56 42.37
C ILE A 9 42.92 33.49 43.27
N LEU A 10 42.14 34.57 43.35
CA LEU A 10 40.75 34.49 43.76
C LEU A 10 39.90 34.47 42.49
N ALA A 11 39.46 33.26 42.17
CA ALA A 11 38.47 32.97 41.15
C ALA A 11 37.27 33.90 41.32
N THR A 12 36.87 34.58 40.25
CA THR A 12 35.56 35.23 40.16
C THR A 12 34.49 34.13 40.19
N LEU A 13 33.96 33.86 41.38
CA LEU A 13 32.70 33.16 41.53
C LEU A 13 31.65 34.00 40.80
N SER A 14 31.12 33.50 39.68
CA SER A 14 30.05 34.18 38.95
C SER A 14 28.79 34.16 39.80
N THR A 15 28.51 35.25 40.49
CA THR A 15 27.23 35.46 41.16
C THR A 15 26.18 35.79 40.11
N SER A 16 25.09 35.03 40.09
CA SER A 16 23.97 35.24 39.18
C SER A 16 23.21 36.50 39.61
N ASP A 17 23.26 37.54 38.77
CA ASP A 17 22.69 38.85 39.09
C ASP A 17 21.45 39.11 38.22
N LEU A 18 20.44 39.75 38.82
CA LEU A 18 19.31 40.36 38.11
C LEU A 18 19.82 41.58 37.34
N VAL A 19 19.77 41.53 36.01
CA VAL A 19 20.37 42.55 35.15
C VAL A 19 19.29 43.35 34.42
N ILE A 20 19.46 44.68 34.44
CA ILE A 20 18.80 45.57 33.50
C ILE A 20 19.87 46.29 32.68
N ASP A 21 19.81 46.13 31.36
CA ASP A 21 20.72 46.75 30.39
C ASP A 21 19.91 47.64 29.44
N VAL A 22 20.35 48.88 29.22
CA VAL A 22 19.64 49.82 28.36
C VAL A 22 20.61 50.41 27.34
N LYS A 23 20.24 50.30 26.05
CA LYS A 23 21.08 50.71 24.92
C LYS A 23 20.29 51.54 23.91
N PRO A 24 20.72 52.77 23.58
CA PRO A 24 21.68 53.59 24.34
C PRO A 24 21.08 54.07 25.68
N ASN A 25 21.93 54.46 26.63
CA ASN A 25 21.49 55.03 27.92
C ASN A 25 21.16 56.52 27.86
N VAL A 26 21.38 57.17 26.71
CA VAL A 26 21.04 58.57 26.42
C VAL A 26 20.24 58.61 25.12
N ILE A 27 19.08 59.27 25.15
CA ILE A 27 18.27 59.58 23.97
C ILE A 27 18.68 60.96 23.46
N SER A 28 19.12 61.00 22.20
CA SER A 28 19.33 62.23 21.45
C SER A 28 18.20 62.41 20.44
N PRO A 29 17.54 63.58 20.41
CA PRO A 29 16.46 63.85 19.47
C PRO A 29 16.93 63.63 18.03
N GLU A 30 16.09 63.00 17.21
CA GLU A 30 16.29 62.75 15.77
C GLU A 30 17.45 61.82 15.39
N ILE A 31 18.31 61.42 16.33
CA ILE A 31 19.48 60.56 16.07
C ILE A 31 19.28 59.16 16.62
N THR A 32 18.73 59.00 17.83
CA THR A 32 18.56 57.68 18.44
C THR A 32 17.48 56.90 17.68
N PRO A 33 17.83 55.85 16.90
CA PRO A 33 16.85 55.17 16.06
C PRO A 33 16.00 54.19 16.87
N GLN A 34 16.55 53.68 17.97
CA GLN A 34 15.93 52.65 18.79
C GLN A 34 16.50 52.71 20.21
N LEU A 35 15.61 52.60 21.19
CA LEU A 35 15.96 52.34 22.59
C LEU A 35 15.62 50.89 22.91
N VAL A 36 16.61 50.11 23.35
CA VAL A 36 16.44 48.71 23.76
C VAL A 36 16.65 48.59 25.25
N ILE A 37 15.67 48.03 25.95
CA ILE A 37 15.68 47.78 27.40
C ILE A 37 15.59 46.27 27.61
N ASN A 38 16.67 45.69 28.08
CA ASN A 38 16.78 44.28 28.41
C ASN A 38 16.68 44.09 29.92
N CYS A 39 15.69 43.32 30.35
CA CYS A 39 15.50 42.88 31.72
C CYS A 39 15.68 41.36 31.73
N SER A 40 16.71 40.86 32.40
CA SER A 40 17.07 39.43 32.33
C SER A 40 17.69 38.94 33.63
N ILE A 41 17.52 37.65 33.90
CA ILE A 41 18.22 36.95 34.98
C ILE A 41 19.37 36.16 34.37
N THR A 42 20.61 36.51 34.73
CA THR A 42 21.77 35.74 34.27
C THR A 42 21.82 34.38 34.98
N ASN A 43 22.09 33.30 34.25
CA ASN A 43 22.19 31.92 34.79
C ASN A 43 20.92 31.36 35.49
N ASN A 44 19.72 31.92 35.25
CA ASN A 44 18.43 31.45 35.80
C ASN A 44 18.36 31.34 37.34
N GLN A 45 19.27 31.98 38.05
CA GLN A 45 19.29 32.03 39.51
C GLN A 45 19.42 33.49 39.94
N VAL A 46 18.76 33.88 41.02
CA VAL A 46 18.96 35.18 41.64
C VAL A 46 19.32 34.90 43.09
N GLN A 47 20.42 35.47 43.59
CA GLN A 47 20.79 35.32 44.99
C GLN A 47 19.59 35.70 45.88
N GLN A 48 19.21 34.82 46.83
CA GLN A 48 18.06 34.93 47.75
C GLN A 48 16.70 34.42 47.23
N LEU A 49 16.59 34.00 45.97
CA LEU A 49 15.37 33.38 45.41
C LEU A 49 15.62 31.91 45.03
N ASP A 50 14.94 30.99 45.70
CA ASP A 50 15.01 29.55 45.43
C ASP A 50 14.07 29.16 44.29
N LEU A 51 12.92 29.85 44.16
CA LEU A 51 11.98 29.69 43.06
C LEU A 51 11.56 31.05 42.52
N ILE A 52 11.94 31.35 41.28
CA ILE A 52 11.49 32.55 40.56
C ILE A 52 10.08 32.28 40.04
N LYS A 53 9.11 33.15 40.36
CA LYS A 53 7.71 33.07 39.93
C LYS A 53 7.39 34.00 38.75
N SER A 54 8.01 35.17 38.73
CA SER A 54 7.80 36.12 37.65
C SER A 54 8.95 37.10 37.49
N LEU A 55 9.06 37.65 36.28
CA LEU A 55 9.94 38.75 35.92
C LEU A 55 9.08 39.90 35.38
N THR A 56 9.25 41.10 35.93
CA THR A 56 8.44 42.27 35.58
C THR A 56 9.32 43.42 35.13
N LEU A 57 9.01 43.98 33.96
CA LEU A 57 9.60 45.22 33.46
C LEU A 57 8.64 46.37 33.73
N SER A 58 9.06 47.33 34.54
CA SER A 58 8.30 48.53 34.90
C SER A 58 8.99 49.80 34.44
N ARG A 59 8.22 50.88 34.29
CA ARG A 59 8.71 52.23 33.98
C ARG A 59 8.21 53.22 35.02
N TYR A 60 9.11 54.08 35.48
CA TYR A 60 8.80 55.12 36.46
C TYR A 60 7.86 56.16 35.85
N ASN A 61 6.79 56.45 36.59
CA ASN A 61 5.84 57.49 36.26
C ASN A 61 6.06 58.67 37.21
N GLU A 62 6.52 59.79 36.68
CA GLU A 62 6.81 60.99 37.46
C GLU A 62 5.55 61.62 38.06
N ASN A 63 4.39 61.47 37.40
CA ASN A 63 3.13 62.05 37.86
C ASN A 63 2.57 61.32 39.08
N THR A 64 2.65 59.99 39.09
CA THR A 64 2.18 59.15 40.22
C THR A 64 3.29 58.85 41.24
N LYS A 65 4.55 59.15 40.91
CA LYS A 65 5.76 58.81 41.67
C LYS A 65 5.92 57.31 41.93
N GLU A 66 5.30 56.47 41.10
CA GLU A 66 5.33 55.01 41.20
C GLU A 66 5.84 54.37 39.91
N PHE A 67 6.20 53.08 39.98
CA PHE A 67 6.55 52.31 38.79
C PHE A 67 5.32 51.64 38.21
N ASN A 68 5.00 51.95 36.96
CA ASN A 68 3.96 51.27 36.21
C ASN A 68 4.55 50.02 35.56
N ASP A 69 3.96 48.87 35.85
CA ASP A 69 4.34 47.61 35.22
C ASP A 69 3.93 47.62 33.74
N LEU A 70 4.89 47.38 32.86
CA LEU A 70 4.68 47.33 31.42
C LEU A 70 4.37 45.89 31.00
N PHE A 71 5.23 44.97 31.45
CA PHE A 71 5.16 43.55 31.12
C PHE A 71 5.48 42.70 32.34
N THR A 72 4.71 41.65 32.55
CA THR A 72 4.96 40.61 33.56
C THR A 72 5.04 39.25 32.87
N LEU A 73 6.21 38.62 32.97
CA LEU A 73 6.47 37.27 32.48
C LEU A 73 6.31 36.29 33.62
N ASN A 74 5.44 35.29 33.46
CA ASN A 74 5.36 34.16 34.37
C ASN A 74 6.50 33.17 34.07
N SER A 75 7.27 32.77 35.07
CA SER A 75 8.41 31.86 34.87
C SER A 75 8.00 30.42 34.55
N SER A 76 6.84 29.96 35.06
CA SER A 76 6.37 28.58 34.91
C SER A 76 5.59 28.37 33.61
N THR A 77 4.76 29.34 33.21
CA THR A 77 3.95 29.24 31.98
C THR A 77 4.61 29.90 30.78
N LEU A 78 5.64 30.73 31.00
CA LEU A 78 6.25 31.59 29.99
C LEU A 78 5.26 32.57 29.33
N ASP A 79 4.10 32.80 29.94
CA ASP A 79 3.13 33.76 29.44
C ASP A 79 3.54 35.19 29.81
N LEU A 80 3.59 36.06 28.80
CA LEU A 80 3.78 37.49 28.98
C LEU A 80 2.44 38.21 29.06
N LYS A 81 2.16 38.89 30.17
CA LYS A 81 1.02 39.80 30.30
C LYS A 81 1.47 41.24 30.06
N GLN A 82 0.89 41.87 29.06
CA GLN A 82 1.04 43.32 28.83
C GLN A 82 -0.01 44.06 29.65
N GLN A 83 0.44 44.94 30.55
CA GLN A 83 -0.45 45.70 31.43
C GLN A 83 -0.70 47.14 30.95
N LEU A 84 0.19 47.67 30.10
CA LEU A 84 0.04 49.00 29.51
C LEU A 84 0.27 48.95 28.00
N GLN A 85 -0.65 49.52 27.21
CA GLN A 85 -0.53 49.58 25.75
C GLN A 85 0.52 50.63 25.35
N LEU A 86 1.65 50.17 24.83
CA LEU A 86 2.69 51.03 24.25
C LEU A 86 2.37 51.26 22.78
N LYS A 87 2.34 52.53 22.35
CA LYS A 87 2.24 52.87 20.92
C LYS A 87 3.62 52.71 20.31
N TYR A 88 3.73 51.89 19.26
CA TYR A 88 4.98 51.64 18.51
C TYR A 88 6.10 50.99 19.35
N SER A 89 5.89 49.78 19.88
CA SER A 89 6.92 49.01 20.59
C SER A 89 7.03 47.58 20.09
N GLN A 90 8.25 47.04 20.06
CA GLN A 90 8.51 45.62 19.83
C GLN A 90 8.93 44.98 21.16
N VAL A 91 8.44 43.76 21.42
CA VAL A 91 8.73 43.03 22.66
C VAL A 91 9.18 41.62 22.31
N SER A 92 10.32 41.21 22.86
CA SER A 92 10.81 39.83 22.82
C SER A 92 10.92 39.32 24.24
N PHE A 93 10.57 38.07 24.48
CA PHE A 93 10.66 37.46 25.80
C PHE A 93 10.94 35.96 25.67
N GLY A 94 11.45 35.37 26.73
CA GLY A 94 11.73 33.94 26.79
C GLY A 94 12.10 33.54 28.20
N ASN A 95 12.91 32.49 28.35
CA ASN A 95 13.27 31.97 29.67
C ASN A 95 13.96 33.05 30.53
N LEU A 96 13.19 33.66 31.44
CA LEU A 96 13.62 34.68 32.40
C LEU A 96 14.30 35.91 31.77
N TYR A 97 13.80 36.36 30.61
CA TYR A 97 14.16 37.66 30.05
C TYR A 97 12.97 38.35 29.33
N ILE A 98 12.99 39.68 29.36
CA ILE A 98 12.08 40.58 28.65
C ILE A 98 12.94 41.66 27.98
N THR A 99 12.78 41.82 26.68
CA THR A 99 13.41 42.85 25.87
C THR A 99 12.33 43.74 25.28
N LEU A 100 12.33 45.02 25.67
CA LEU A 100 11.49 46.06 25.09
C LEU A 100 12.33 46.90 24.12
N SER A 101 11.86 47.02 22.89
CA SER A 101 12.48 47.84 21.86
C SER A 101 11.52 48.93 21.41
N LEU A 102 11.92 50.19 21.59
CA LEU A 102 11.17 51.39 21.23
C LEU A 102 11.84 52.06 20.03
N PRO A 103 11.28 51.93 18.81
CA PRO A 103 11.74 52.68 17.65
C PRO A 103 11.41 54.18 17.79
N ASN A 104 12.36 55.05 17.39
CA ASN A 104 12.26 56.50 17.46
C ASN A 104 11.83 57.04 18.84
N PRO A 105 12.58 56.73 19.91
CA PRO A 105 12.26 57.15 21.27
C PRO A 105 12.28 58.69 21.39
N THR A 106 11.37 59.21 22.19
CA THR A 106 11.22 60.65 22.46
C THR A 106 11.68 61.00 23.87
N GLN A 107 11.68 62.29 24.23
CA GLN A 107 11.91 62.72 25.61
C GLN A 107 10.97 62.05 26.64
N PHE A 108 9.80 61.58 26.20
CA PHE A 108 8.85 60.89 27.09
C PHE A 108 9.30 59.46 27.43
N ASP A 109 10.21 58.89 26.65
CA ASP A 109 10.79 57.56 26.85
C ASP A 109 12.07 57.61 27.71
N ALA A 110 12.63 58.80 27.93
CA ALA A 110 13.73 59.05 28.87
C ALA A 110 13.24 58.97 30.32
N LYS A 111 13.04 57.75 30.81
CA LYS A 111 12.54 57.45 32.15
C LYS A 111 13.44 56.44 32.86
N ILE A 112 13.18 56.24 34.14
CA ILE A 112 13.83 55.19 34.92
C ILE A 112 13.06 53.89 34.69
N TYR A 113 13.76 52.86 34.22
CA TYR A 113 13.21 51.52 34.05
C TYR A 113 13.66 50.63 35.20
N ARG A 114 12.79 49.69 35.58
CA ARG A 114 13.02 48.74 36.66
C ARG A 114 12.73 47.33 36.17
N CYS A 115 13.69 46.45 36.37
CA CYS A 115 13.54 45.01 36.20
C CYS A 115 13.34 44.41 37.59
N ASN A 116 12.24 43.70 37.82
CA ASN A 116 11.87 43.14 39.11
C ASN A 116 11.64 41.63 39.00
N ALA A 117 12.34 40.83 39.78
CA ALA A 117 12.14 39.40 39.90
C ALA A 117 11.40 39.10 41.21
N THR A 118 10.29 38.39 41.13
CA THR A 118 9.48 37.99 42.28
C THR A 118 9.50 36.47 42.40
N GLY A 119 9.67 35.97 43.62
CA GLY A 119 9.79 34.54 43.87
C GLY A 119 9.75 34.20 45.35
N ASP A 120 9.98 32.93 45.68
CA ASP A 120 10.06 32.47 47.06
C ASP A 120 11.52 32.32 47.49
N ASN A 121 11.82 32.77 48.70
CA ASN A 121 13.12 32.54 49.34
C ASN A 121 13.17 31.15 50.01
N ALA A 122 14.32 30.82 50.62
CA ALA A 122 14.52 29.53 51.30
C ALA A 122 13.53 29.24 52.45
N ASP A 123 12.91 30.28 53.02
CA ASP A 123 11.88 30.16 54.07
C ASP A 123 10.46 30.02 53.50
N GLY A 124 10.30 29.99 52.17
CA GLY A 124 9.01 29.96 51.47
C GLY A 124 8.25 31.29 51.47
N ALA A 125 8.89 32.39 51.91
CA ALA A 125 8.31 33.72 51.89
C ALA A 125 8.44 34.36 50.49
N ASN A 126 7.38 35.02 50.04
CA ASN A 126 7.39 35.71 48.75
C ASN A 126 8.16 37.04 48.85
N ILE A 127 9.28 37.13 48.15
CA ILE A 127 10.14 38.32 48.12
C ILE A 127 10.32 38.82 46.68
N SER A 128 10.70 40.09 46.54
CA SER A 128 10.99 40.70 45.24
C SER A 128 12.34 41.41 45.26
N LEU A 129 13.12 41.22 44.21
CA LEU A 129 14.43 41.83 44.00
C LEU A 129 14.38 42.65 42.72
N PHE A 130 15.01 43.82 42.71
CA PHE A 130 14.95 44.70 41.55
C PHE A 130 16.30 45.33 41.19
N ALA A 131 16.48 45.57 39.89
CA ALA A 131 17.54 46.40 39.33
C ALA A 131 16.91 47.57 38.56
N LYS A 132 17.59 48.72 38.52
CA LYS A 132 17.08 49.93 37.86
C LYS A 132 18.14 50.53 36.94
N MET A 133 17.69 51.11 35.83
CA MET A 133 18.52 51.88 34.91
C MET A 133 17.80 53.16 34.52
N ALA A 134 18.50 54.29 34.52
CA ALA A 134 17.98 55.56 34.04
C ALA A 134 18.34 55.74 32.56
N VAL A 135 17.38 56.25 31.78
CA VAL A 135 17.62 56.73 30.43
C VAL A 135 17.58 58.24 30.45
N GLU A 136 18.68 58.87 30.07
CA GLU A 136 18.80 60.32 30.05
C GLU A 136 18.33 60.89 28.71
N TYR A 137 17.89 62.14 28.70
CA TYR A 137 17.54 62.86 27.49
C TYR A 137 18.51 64.03 27.31
N GLU A 138 19.25 64.05 26.22
CA GLU A 138 20.18 65.12 25.91
C GLU A 138 19.54 66.11 24.92
N THR A 139 19.40 67.36 25.35
CA THR A 139 18.91 68.48 24.51
C THR A 139 20.03 69.20 23.77
N ASN A 140 21.28 68.80 23.99
CA ASN A 140 22.44 69.55 23.53
C ASN A 140 22.69 69.26 22.05
N SER A 141 22.53 70.28 21.22
CA SER A 141 22.76 70.25 19.76
C SER A 141 24.18 69.82 19.33
N THR A 142 25.10 69.60 20.28
CA THR A 142 26.48 69.18 20.05
C THR A 142 26.57 67.80 19.40
N ALA A 143 25.77 66.82 19.83
CA ALA A 143 25.72 65.48 19.21
C ALA A 143 25.26 65.56 17.75
N LEU A 144 24.20 66.33 17.47
CA LEU A 144 23.75 66.64 16.11
C LEU A 144 24.84 67.34 15.28
N ILE A 145 25.58 68.28 15.86
CA ILE A 145 26.67 69.01 15.18
C ILE A 145 27.88 68.11 14.91
N GLU A 146 28.21 67.17 15.80
CA GLU A 146 29.25 66.16 15.62
C GLU A 146 28.88 65.17 14.51
N GLU A 147 27.63 64.67 14.51
CA GLU A 147 27.07 63.78 13.48
C GLU A 147 27.00 64.50 12.12
N ILE A 148 26.55 65.77 12.09
CA ILE A 148 26.54 66.63 10.90
C ILE A 148 27.97 66.90 10.40
N ARG A 149 28.96 67.09 11.28
CA ARG A 149 30.37 67.22 10.88
C ARG A 149 30.93 65.90 10.32
N HIS A 150 30.54 64.77 10.90
CA HIS A 150 30.93 63.45 10.42
C HIS A 150 30.32 63.17 9.03
N CYS A 151 29.05 63.51 8.81
CA CYS A 151 28.40 63.43 7.50
C CYS A 151 28.93 64.44 6.48
N LYS A 152 29.29 65.68 6.90
CA LYS A 152 29.86 66.70 5.99
C LYS A 152 31.27 66.39 5.49
N LYS A 153 32.03 65.57 6.21
CA LYS A 153 33.40 65.20 5.83
C LYS A 153 33.45 64.10 4.76
N ASN A 154 32.33 63.40 4.53
CA ASN A 154 32.15 62.43 3.45
C ASN A 154 30.65 62.27 3.14
N GLU A 155 30.18 62.92 2.07
CA GLU A 155 28.79 62.94 1.60
C GLU A 155 28.19 61.55 1.32
N ASN A 156 29.04 60.54 1.14
CA ASN A 156 28.66 59.14 0.87
C ASN A 156 28.46 58.27 2.12
N ILE A 157 28.75 58.76 3.33
CA ILE A 157 28.65 57.94 4.56
C ILE A 157 27.22 57.95 5.13
N CYS A 158 26.45 59.01 4.90
CA CYS A 158 25.12 59.16 5.53
C CYS A 158 23.92 58.92 4.59
N LYS A 159 24.14 58.63 3.30
CA LYS A 159 23.07 58.21 2.37
C LYS A 159 23.06 56.68 2.22
N CYS A 160 21.93 56.02 2.48
CA CYS A 160 21.70 54.71 1.87
C CYS A 160 21.66 54.96 0.34
N SER A 161 22.67 54.45 -0.37
CA SER A 161 22.89 54.79 -1.78
C SER A 161 21.89 54.07 -2.68
N LEU A 162 20.73 54.67 -2.96
CA LEU A 162 20.16 54.58 -4.31
C LEU A 162 20.77 55.74 -5.10
N LYS A 163 21.81 55.45 -5.88
CA LYS A 163 22.44 56.45 -6.75
C LYS A 163 21.36 57.09 -7.64
N LYS A 164 21.01 58.35 -7.38
CA LYS A 164 20.63 59.26 -8.48
C LYS A 164 21.95 59.69 -9.10
N VAL A 165 22.28 59.10 -10.24
CA VAL A 165 23.33 59.65 -11.12
C VAL A 165 22.65 60.75 -11.93
N ASP A 166 23.20 61.96 -11.85
CA ASP A 166 22.68 63.11 -12.56
C ASP A 166 22.71 62.90 -14.08
N HIS A 167 21.61 63.30 -14.70
CA HIS A 167 21.37 63.45 -16.15
C HIS A 167 21.47 62.20 -17.03
N VAL A 168 20.38 61.41 -17.06
CA VAL A 168 19.64 61.05 -18.30
C VAL A 168 18.17 60.82 -17.91
N GLU A 169 17.23 61.45 -18.63
CA GLU A 169 15.80 61.13 -18.60
C GLU A 169 15.57 59.64 -18.93
N ILE A 170 15.30 58.83 -17.91
CA ILE A 170 14.34 57.70 -17.90
C ILE A 170 14.02 57.47 -16.42
N THR A 171 12.73 57.43 -16.10
CA THR A 171 12.13 57.12 -14.80
C THR A 171 12.80 55.96 -14.04
N GLN A 172 13.77 56.25 -13.15
CA GLN A 172 14.15 55.30 -12.09
C GLN A 172 13.09 55.36 -10.99
N LYS A 173 12.00 54.61 -11.20
CA LYS A 173 11.01 54.30 -10.17
C LYS A 173 11.73 53.73 -8.94
N SER A 174 11.39 54.22 -7.76
CA SER A 174 11.78 53.62 -6.48
C SER A 174 11.55 52.10 -6.50
N ARG A 175 12.45 51.33 -5.85
CA ARG A 175 12.29 49.88 -5.61
C ARG A 175 11.01 49.58 -4.81
N PHE A 176 10.60 50.55 -4.01
CA PHE A 176 9.38 50.51 -3.22
C PHE A 176 8.23 51.18 -3.99
N GLN A 177 7.11 50.50 -4.12
CA GLN A 177 5.97 50.93 -4.93
C GLN A 177 4.67 50.52 -4.26
N PHE A 178 3.71 51.44 -4.25
CA PHE A 178 2.37 51.18 -3.76
C PHE A 178 1.33 51.38 -4.86
N TYR A 179 0.50 50.37 -5.07
CA TYR A 179 -0.49 50.34 -6.13
C TYR A 179 -1.89 50.08 -5.57
N ALA A 180 -2.88 50.70 -6.21
CA ALA A 180 -4.28 50.35 -6.05
C ALA A 180 -4.84 49.79 -7.36
N SER A 181 -5.86 48.91 -7.26
CA SER A 181 -6.60 48.42 -8.42
C SER A 181 -7.29 49.56 -9.18
N SER A 182 -7.77 50.58 -8.47
CA SER A 182 -8.30 51.83 -9.01
C SER A 182 -8.19 52.94 -7.96
N GLU A 183 -8.04 54.18 -8.40
CA GLU A 183 -8.10 55.37 -7.53
C GLU A 183 -9.55 55.77 -7.20
N ILE A 184 -10.49 55.38 -8.05
CA ILE A 184 -11.93 55.64 -7.89
C ILE A 184 -12.63 54.29 -7.86
N ILE A 185 -13.37 54.03 -6.78
CA ILE A 185 -14.09 52.78 -6.55
C ILE A 185 -15.59 53.07 -6.44
N GLN A 186 -16.42 52.36 -7.20
CA GLN A 186 -17.86 52.37 -7.02
C GLN A 186 -18.25 51.53 -5.79
N GLU A 187 -18.92 52.18 -4.85
CA GLU A 187 -19.39 51.59 -3.60
C GLU A 187 -20.21 50.32 -3.86
N LEU A 188 -19.91 49.24 -3.14
CA LEU A 188 -20.58 47.93 -3.25
C LEU A 188 -20.49 47.19 -4.60
N ILE A 189 -19.83 47.75 -5.61
CA ILE A 189 -19.70 47.12 -6.93
C ILE A 189 -18.28 46.61 -7.16
N GLU A 190 -17.29 47.50 -7.01
CA GLU A 190 -15.90 47.19 -7.35
C GLU A 190 -15.08 46.85 -6.10
N PRO A 191 -14.27 45.77 -6.13
CA PRO A 191 -13.35 45.48 -5.05
C PRO A 191 -12.14 46.41 -5.13
N LEU A 192 -11.61 46.81 -3.97
CA LEU A 192 -10.33 47.49 -3.88
C LEU A 192 -9.23 46.49 -3.53
N THR A 193 -8.18 46.47 -4.34
CA THR A 193 -6.93 45.78 -4.03
C THR A 193 -5.83 46.81 -3.86
N LEU A 194 -5.23 46.85 -2.69
CA LEU A 194 -4.01 47.61 -2.42
C LEU A 194 -2.84 46.65 -2.37
N LYS A 195 -1.79 46.95 -3.13
CA LYS A 195 -0.58 46.14 -3.19
C LYS A 195 0.65 47.01 -2.96
N CYS A 196 1.29 46.75 -1.84
CA CYS A 196 2.60 47.28 -1.52
C CYS A 196 3.69 46.31 -1.95
N LEU A 197 4.65 46.80 -2.72
CA LEU A 197 5.67 46.02 -3.38
C LEU A 197 7.05 46.58 -3.07
N PHE A 198 7.96 45.72 -2.65
CA PHE A 198 9.37 46.00 -2.49
C PHE A 198 10.17 45.12 -3.46
N LYS A 199 10.62 45.74 -4.54
CA LYS A 199 11.26 45.07 -5.67
C LYS A 199 12.67 44.58 -5.36
N THR A 200 12.97 43.40 -5.88
CA THR A 200 14.31 42.81 -5.94
C THR A 200 15.28 43.68 -6.74
N LEU A 201 16.58 43.59 -6.42
CA LEU A 201 17.62 44.28 -7.19
C LEU A 201 17.83 43.61 -8.53
N ILE A 202 18.14 44.41 -9.56
CA ILE A 202 18.63 43.87 -10.82
C ILE A 202 20.07 43.38 -10.60
N GLN A 203 20.36 42.19 -11.11
CA GLN A 203 21.61 41.45 -10.94
C GLN A 203 22.85 42.34 -11.16
N GLY A 204 23.68 42.50 -10.12
CA GLY A 204 24.91 43.28 -10.14
C GLY A 204 24.97 44.49 -9.19
N GLN A 205 23.88 44.87 -8.54
CA GLN A 205 23.90 45.83 -7.41
C GLN A 205 24.12 45.10 -6.08
N LYS A 206 25.17 45.47 -5.33
CA LYS A 206 25.38 44.95 -3.98
C LYS A 206 24.30 45.45 -3.03
N GLU A 207 23.66 44.52 -2.35
CA GLU A 207 22.59 44.80 -1.40
C GLU A 207 23.17 45.45 -0.13
N THR A 208 22.79 46.71 0.13
CA THR A 208 23.19 47.44 1.33
C THR A 208 22.05 47.58 2.32
N SER A 209 20.90 46.93 2.10
CA SER A 209 19.70 47.18 2.88
C SER A 209 18.73 45.98 2.85
N THR A 210 18.30 45.49 4.01
CA THR A 210 17.40 44.33 4.16
C THR A 210 16.02 44.77 4.64
N LEU A 211 14.97 44.37 3.92
CA LEU A 211 13.59 44.67 4.33
C LEU A 211 13.25 43.91 5.61
N GLN A 212 12.70 44.61 6.60
CA GLN A 212 12.29 44.04 7.88
C GLN A 212 10.78 43.92 8.00
N SER A 213 10.03 44.91 7.52
CA SER A 213 8.58 44.87 7.58
C SER A 213 7.90 45.77 6.55
N LEU A 214 6.64 45.43 6.25
CA LEU A 214 5.73 46.20 5.41
C LEU A 214 4.44 46.48 6.18
N TYR A 215 3.91 47.70 6.04
CA TYR A 215 2.64 48.13 6.61
C TYR A 215 1.77 48.76 5.54
N ILE A 216 0.46 48.47 5.55
CA ILE A 216 -0.55 49.27 4.86
C ILE A 216 -1.39 49.95 5.93
N ILE A 217 -1.52 51.27 5.82
CA ILE A 217 -2.12 52.14 6.84
C ILE A 217 -3.13 53.06 6.16
N HIS A 218 -4.26 53.29 6.80
CA HIS A 218 -5.22 54.32 6.42
C HIS A 218 -5.09 55.54 7.33
N GLU A 219 -5.21 56.74 6.79
CA GLU A 219 -5.04 57.99 7.55
C GLU A 219 -5.89 58.08 8.82
N ILE A 220 -7.12 57.57 8.79
CA ILE A 220 -8.05 57.61 9.94
C ILE A 220 -8.20 56.24 10.62
N ASN A 221 -8.14 55.15 9.85
CA ASN A 221 -8.46 53.82 10.37
C ASN A 221 -7.21 53.10 10.94
N GLY A 222 -6.04 53.73 10.82
CA GLY A 222 -4.78 53.18 11.33
C GLY A 222 -4.27 52.02 10.47
N VAL A 223 -3.53 51.11 11.09
CA VAL A 223 -2.94 49.95 10.40
C VAL A 223 -4.06 49.06 9.87
N ILE A 224 -3.98 48.67 8.60
CA ILE A 224 -4.92 47.76 7.93
C ILE A 224 -4.32 46.36 7.83
N ALA A 225 -3.03 46.28 7.53
CA ALA A 225 -2.29 45.03 7.46
C ALA A 225 -0.81 45.30 7.68
N PHE A 226 -0.11 44.33 8.23
CA PHE A 226 1.35 44.36 8.28
C PHE A 226 1.97 42.97 8.20
N ILE A 227 3.23 42.91 7.80
CA ILE A 227 4.05 41.71 7.82
C ILE A 227 5.45 42.07 8.29
N ASN A 228 6.01 41.24 9.17
CA ASN A 228 7.40 41.33 9.60
C ASN A 228 8.17 40.12 9.08
N LYS A 229 9.48 40.28 8.91
CA LYS A 229 10.40 39.19 8.60
C LYS A 229 10.26 38.10 9.68
N GLN A 230 10.04 36.85 9.26
CA GLN A 230 9.83 35.67 10.11
C GLN A 230 8.49 35.57 10.87
N GLN A 231 7.52 36.46 10.61
CA GLN A 231 6.17 36.37 11.20
C GLN A 231 5.08 36.26 10.11
N PRO A 232 3.97 35.55 10.38
CA PRO A 232 2.83 35.53 9.46
C PRO A 232 2.21 36.93 9.34
N VAL A 233 1.52 37.17 8.22
CA VAL A 233 0.78 38.41 7.99
C VAL A 233 -0.27 38.62 9.08
N VAL A 234 -0.29 39.80 9.70
CA VAL A 234 -1.22 40.12 10.78
C VAL A 234 -2.20 41.18 10.31
N THR A 235 -3.49 40.89 10.48
CA THR A 235 -4.58 41.84 10.29
C THR A 235 -5.07 42.36 11.64
N PRO A 236 -4.99 43.67 11.93
CA PRO A 236 -5.73 44.25 13.05
C PRO A 236 -7.22 43.99 12.84
N ILE A 237 -7.88 43.46 13.88
CA ILE A 237 -9.31 43.13 13.88
C ILE A 237 -10.09 44.45 13.83
N ILE A 238 -10.37 44.94 12.63
CA ILE A 238 -11.26 46.07 12.38
C ILE A 238 -12.51 45.52 11.71
N ASP A 239 -13.53 45.36 12.55
CA ASP A 239 -14.97 45.30 12.29
C ASP A 239 -15.44 44.71 10.93
N GLY A 240 -15.90 43.45 10.98
CA GLY A 240 -16.99 42.90 10.16
C GLY A 240 -16.81 42.71 8.65
N HIS A 241 -15.83 43.33 8.00
CA HIS A 241 -15.59 43.19 6.56
C HIS A 241 -14.47 42.18 6.30
N LEU A 242 -14.77 41.11 5.56
CA LEU A 242 -13.79 40.10 5.14
C LEU A 242 -12.73 40.76 4.24
N LYS A 243 -11.58 41.11 4.82
CA LYS A 243 -10.40 41.60 4.10
C LYS A 243 -9.49 40.39 3.83
N ASN A 244 -9.33 40.02 2.57
CA ASN A 244 -8.34 39.02 2.20
C ASN A 244 -6.96 39.69 2.21
N VAL A 245 -6.07 39.21 3.07
CA VAL A 245 -4.73 39.78 3.21
C VAL A 245 -3.70 38.71 2.96
N GLU A 246 -2.80 39.00 2.03
CA GLU A 246 -1.75 38.12 1.58
C GLU A 246 -0.44 38.91 1.56
N GLY A 247 0.67 38.28 1.93
CA GLY A 247 1.95 38.97 1.94
C GLY A 247 3.07 38.02 2.30
N GLU A 248 4.24 38.31 1.74
CA GLU A 248 5.46 37.53 1.97
C GLU A 248 6.67 38.44 1.83
N ILE A 249 7.60 38.32 2.78
CA ILE A 249 8.91 38.98 2.73
C ILE A 249 9.93 37.92 2.33
N PHE A 250 10.54 38.10 1.16
CA PHE A 250 11.54 37.19 0.62
C PHE A 250 12.95 37.69 0.97
N ASP A 251 13.80 36.76 1.40
CA ASP A 251 15.22 37.01 1.72
C ASP A 251 16.15 36.96 0.49
N ASN A 252 15.68 36.36 -0.60
CA ASN A 252 16.51 36.11 -1.79
C ASN A 252 16.14 37.07 -2.93
N GLU A 253 17.15 37.47 -3.72
CA GLU A 253 17.05 38.41 -4.85
C GLU A 253 16.15 37.94 -6.03
N SER A 254 15.41 36.83 -5.91
CA SER A 254 14.64 36.24 -7.01
C SER A 254 13.14 36.56 -6.99
N LYS A 255 12.58 37.04 -5.87
CA LYS A 255 11.15 37.37 -5.75
C LYS A 255 10.92 38.66 -4.98
N ASP A 256 10.03 39.50 -5.50
CA ASP A 256 9.64 40.75 -4.87
C ASP A 256 8.86 40.50 -3.58
N SER A 257 9.26 41.18 -2.50
CA SER A 257 8.51 41.16 -1.25
C SER A 257 7.24 41.99 -1.42
N TYR A 258 6.12 41.52 -0.90
CA TYR A 258 4.85 42.25 -1.05
C TYR A 258 3.92 42.07 0.13
N LEU A 259 3.01 43.04 0.27
CA LEU A 259 1.86 42.99 1.14
C LEU A 259 0.66 43.45 0.33
N GLN A 260 -0.38 42.64 0.26
CA GLN A 260 -1.58 42.86 -0.53
C GLN A 260 -2.82 42.71 0.34
N VAL A 261 -3.75 43.64 0.21
CA VAL A 261 -5.03 43.63 0.90
C VAL A 261 -6.10 43.80 -0.16
N THR A 262 -7.05 42.87 -0.23
CA THR A 262 -8.22 42.94 -1.11
C THR A 262 -9.48 42.83 -0.29
N TRP A 263 -10.42 43.74 -0.48
CA TRP A 263 -11.71 43.64 0.17
C TRP A 263 -12.83 44.17 -0.70
N ASN A 264 -14.01 43.60 -0.46
CA ASN A 264 -15.21 43.85 -1.21
C ASN A 264 -16.14 44.76 -0.39
N ASN A 265 -17.16 45.31 -1.05
CA ASN A 265 -18.20 46.10 -0.42
C ASN A 265 -17.65 47.34 0.31
N LEU A 266 -16.78 48.08 -0.39
CA LEU A 266 -16.23 49.32 0.15
C LEU A 266 -17.33 50.30 0.46
N LYS A 267 -17.15 51.05 1.54
CA LYS A 267 -18.05 52.13 1.99
C LYS A 267 -17.43 53.49 1.73
N HIS A 268 -18.26 54.53 1.60
CA HIS A 268 -17.77 55.90 1.45
C HIS A 268 -16.76 56.32 2.55
N SER A 269 -16.95 55.84 3.79
CA SER A 269 -16.07 56.09 4.95
C SER A 269 -14.65 55.51 4.82
N GLU A 270 -14.42 54.65 3.83
CA GLU A 270 -13.11 54.09 3.50
C GLU A 270 -12.40 54.89 2.40
N SER A 271 -12.97 56.02 1.96
CA SER A 271 -12.23 56.98 1.14
C SER A 271 -11.15 57.64 1.98
N GLY A 272 -9.98 57.87 1.38
CA GLY A 272 -8.88 58.54 2.06
C GLY A 272 -7.52 58.17 1.53
N LYS A 273 -6.49 58.65 2.23
CA LYS A 273 -5.09 58.32 1.96
C LYS A 273 -4.72 57.00 2.61
N TYR A 274 -4.16 56.14 1.78
CA TYR A 274 -3.53 54.90 2.16
C TYR A 274 -2.03 55.05 2.01
N PHE A 275 -1.29 54.59 3.01
CA PHE A 275 0.15 54.63 3.06
C PHE A 275 0.64 53.20 3.04
N CYS A 276 1.61 52.91 2.17
CA CYS A 276 2.49 51.80 2.44
C CYS A 276 3.79 52.29 3.07
N GLU A 277 4.18 51.64 4.17
CA GLU A 277 5.44 51.89 4.85
C GLU A 277 6.32 50.64 4.80
N ALA A 278 7.56 50.78 4.34
CA ALA A 278 8.59 49.73 4.39
C ALA A 278 9.70 50.13 5.35
N HIS A 279 10.00 49.26 6.32
CA HIS A 279 11.10 49.44 7.24
C HIS A 279 12.29 48.59 6.79
N VAL A 280 13.45 49.22 6.62
CA VAL A 280 14.62 48.61 6.01
C VAL A 280 15.84 48.81 6.91
N ASN A 281 16.62 47.75 7.13
CA ASN A 281 17.89 47.82 7.85
C ASN A 281 19.04 47.98 6.86
N CYS A 282 19.74 49.10 6.89
CA CYS A 282 20.96 49.31 6.10
C CYS A 282 22.13 48.47 6.68
N SER A 283 23.10 48.12 5.84
CA SER A 283 24.24 47.24 6.15
C SER A 283 25.20 47.85 7.17
N ASP A 284 25.07 49.13 7.45
CA ASP A 284 25.78 49.89 8.49
C ASP A 284 25.05 49.86 9.84
N GLY A 285 23.92 49.16 9.95
CA GLY A 285 23.12 49.04 11.17
C GLY A 285 22.06 50.13 11.35
N ARG A 286 21.93 51.09 10.42
CA ARG A 286 20.88 52.12 10.46
C ARG A 286 19.53 51.59 10.00
N PHE A 287 18.46 52.17 10.54
CA PHE A 287 17.09 51.91 10.13
C PHE A 287 16.60 53.02 9.21
N ASP A 288 16.05 52.67 8.06
CA ASP A 288 15.44 53.59 7.10
C ASP A 288 13.96 53.24 6.88
N LYS A 289 13.15 54.26 6.58
CA LYS A 289 11.70 54.13 6.40
C LYS A 289 11.30 54.70 5.04
N LEU A 290 10.79 53.85 4.18
CA LEU A 290 10.23 54.24 2.88
C LEU A 290 8.72 54.33 2.99
N ILE A 291 8.13 55.39 2.43
CA ILE A 291 6.69 55.63 2.44
C ILE A 291 6.23 55.95 1.02
N ASP A 292 5.15 55.32 0.59
CA ASP A 292 4.47 55.58 -0.67
C ASP A 292 2.96 55.66 -0.41
N ILE A 293 2.26 56.49 -1.18
CA ILE A 293 0.90 56.93 -0.83
C ILE A 293 0.00 56.80 -2.04
N VAL A 294 -1.18 56.22 -1.83
CA VAL A 294 -2.28 56.23 -2.79
C VAL A 294 -3.51 56.85 -2.14
N THR A 295 -4.24 57.66 -2.89
CA THR A 295 -5.52 58.24 -2.44
C THR A 295 -6.66 57.50 -3.13
N ILE A 296 -7.61 57.00 -2.35
CA ILE A 296 -8.79 56.30 -2.84
C ILE A 296 -10.02 57.13 -2.61
N ILE A 297 -10.85 57.24 -3.65
CA ILE A 297 -12.15 57.91 -3.60
C ILE A 297 -13.24 56.87 -3.83
N VAL A 298 -14.01 56.55 -2.79
CA VAL A 298 -15.19 55.69 -2.90
C VAL A 298 -16.40 56.56 -3.24
N ARG A 299 -16.95 56.37 -4.43
CA ARG A 299 -18.14 57.11 -4.90
C ARG A 299 -19.37 56.21 -4.83
N GLY A 300 -20.51 56.82 -4.49
CA GLY A 300 -21.80 56.13 -4.57
C GLY A 300 -22.06 55.64 -6.00
N SER A 301 -22.62 54.44 -6.11
CA SER A 301 -22.92 53.82 -7.39
C SER A 301 -24.08 54.52 -8.12
N THR A 302 -23.96 54.66 -9.44
CA THR A 302 -25.04 55.22 -10.27
C THR A 302 -25.96 54.13 -10.80
N LEU A 303 -27.13 54.53 -11.32
CA LEU A 303 -28.03 53.59 -12.01
C LEU A 303 -27.35 52.92 -13.20
N GLU A 304 -26.48 53.64 -13.94
CA GLU A 304 -25.76 53.09 -15.09
C GLU A 304 -24.77 51.99 -14.66
N ASP A 305 -24.06 52.19 -13.55
CA ASP A 305 -23.14 51.19 -13.00
C ASP A 305 -23.89 49.91 -12.60
N LEU A 306 -25.05 50.06 -11.97
CA LEU A 306 -25.91 48.93 -11.62
C LEU A 306 -26.44 48.20 -12.86
N VAL A 307 -26.81 48.92 -13.93
CA VAL A 307 -27.24 48.32 -15.20
C VAL A 307 -26.13 47.47 -15.82
N LYS A 308 -24.87 47.94 -15.78
CA LYS A 308 -23.71 47.16 -16.28
C LYS A 308 -23.52 45.86 -15.49
N VAL A 309 -23.67 45.91 -14.16
CA VAL A 309 -23.61 44.71 -13.30
C VAL A 309 -24.73 43.74 -13.67
N ILE A 310 -25.97 44.22 -13.81
CA ILE A 310 -27.12 43.39 -14.19
C ILE A 310 -26.90 42.74 -15.55
N GLN A 311 -26.40 43.49 -16.55
CA GLN A 311 -26.09 42.93 -17.87
C GLN A 311 -25.01 41.85 -17.80
N LYS A 312 -23.99 42.02 -16.96
CA LYS A 312 -22.95 40.99 -16.74
C LYS A 312 -23.55 39.73 -16.10
N LEU A 313 -24.38 39.89 -15.08
CA LEU A 313 -25.06 38.79 -14.41
C LEU A 313 -26.03 38.07 -15.35
N GLN A 314 -26.74 38.80 -16.21
CA GLN A 314 -27.62 38.20 -17.21
C GLN A 314 -26.84 37.33 -18.20
N ARG A 315 -25.73 37.82 -18.75
CA ARG A 315 -24.87 37.01 -19.63
C ARG A 315 -24.32 35.77 -18.93
N GLN A 316 -23.92 35.91 -17.66
CA GLN A 316 -23.46 34.75 -16.89
C GLN A 316 -24.59 33.73 -16.70
N ALA A 317 -25.80 34.19 -16.39
CA ALA A 317 -26.97 33.33 -16.24
C ALA A 317 -27.31 32.58 -17.55
N GLU A 318 -27.18 33.24 -18.71
CA GLU A 318 -27.35 32.61 -20.02
C GLU A 318 -26.31 31.50 -20.27
N VAL A 319 -25.04 31.76 -19.96
CA VAL A 319 -23.96 30.76 -20.06
C VAL A 319 -24.19 29.58 -19.10
N ASP A 320 -24.59 29.87 -17.87
CA ASP A 320 -24.89 28.84 -16.86
C ASP A 320 -26.08 27.98 -17.28
N GLN A 321 -27.10 28.58 -17.90
CA GLN A 321 -28.26 27.88 -18.43
C GLN A 321 -27.87 26.93 -19.58
N GLU A 322 -27.01 27.35 -20.50
CA GLU A 322 -26.50 26.50 -21.59
C GLU A 322 -25.69 25.32 -21.03
N SER A 323 -24.83 25.58 -20.04
CA SER A 323 -24.06 24.55 -19.35
C SER A 323 -24.96 23.52 -18.66
N LEU A 324 -26.02 23.98 -17.99
CA LEU A 324 -27.02 23.11 -17.36
C LEU A 324 -27.74 22.23 -18.38
N GLN A 325 -28.16 22.77 -19.52
CA GLN A 325 -28.79 22.00 -20.60
C GLN A 325 -27.85 20.93 -21.16
N ASN A 326 -26.57 21.26 -21.39
CA ASN A 326 -25.57 20.30 -21.84
C ASN A 326 -25.37 19.16 -20.81
N ASN A 327 -25.32 19.50 -19.52
CA ASN A 327 -25.19 18.51 -18.45
C ASN A 327 -26.43 17.61 -18.37
N GLU A 328 -27.64 18.14 -18.56
CA GLU A 328 -28.87 17.36 -18.61
C GLU A 328 -28.84 16.34 -19.77
N GLN A 329 -28.38 16.74 -20.95
CA GLN A 329 -28.22 15.84 -22.11
C GLN A 329 -27.20 14.73 -21.82
N LYS A 330 -26.05 15.07 -21.22
CA LYS A 330 -25.04 14.07 -20.81
C LYS A 330 -25.58 13.09 -19.78
N ILE A 331 -26.33 13.57 -18.79
CA ILE A 331 -26.98 12.70 -17.77
C ILE A 331 -27.98 11.74 -18.44
N LYS A 332 -28.75 12.23 -19.42
CA LYS A 332 -29.67 11.37 -20.18
C LYS A 332 -28.92 10.28 -20.96
N ALA A 333 -27.83 10.62 -21.64
CA ALA A 333 -27.00 9.63 -22.34
C ALA A 333 -26.39 8.59 -21.38
N ILE A 334 -25.85 9.03 -20.24
CA ILE A 334 -25.33 8.13 -19.20
C ILE A 334 -26.42 7.18 -18.70
N LYS A 335 -27.66 7.68 -18.53
CA LYS A 335 -28.78 6.84 -18.10
C LYS A 335 -29.10 5.75 -19.12
N GLU A 336 -29.13 6.09 -20.41
CA GLU A 336 -29.36 5.12 -21.51
C GLU A 336 -28.26 4.05 -21.56
N ASP A 337 -26.99 4.44 -21.38
CA ASP A 337 -25.85 3.51 -21.29
C ASP A 337 -25.95 2.58 -20.07
N VAL A 338 -26.34 3.13 -18.90
CA VAL A 338 -26.54 2.34 -17.68
C VAL A 338 -27.66 1.32 -17.85
N ASP A 339 -28.78 1.72 -18.46
CA ASP A 339 -29.90 0.82 -18.74
C ASP A 339 -29.50 -0.29 -19.74
N THR A 340 -28.70 0.04 -20.75
CA THR A 340 -28.14 -0.94 -21.70
C THR A 340 -27.21 -1.93 -21.01
N ASN A 341 -26.28 -1.44 -20.19
CA ASN A 341 -25.37 -2.29 -19.42
C ASN A 341 -26.11 -3.21 -18.46
N LYS A 342 -27.21 -2.74 -17.85
CA LYS A 342 -28.07 -3.56 -17.00
C LYS A 342 -28.68 -4.74 -17.76
N GLN A 343 -29.15 -4.53 -18.99
CA GLN A 343 -29.68 -5.61 -19.84
C GLN A 343 -28.59 -6.61 -20.23
N SER A 344 -27.39 -6.12 -20.59
CA SER A 344 -26.24 -6.99 -20.89
C SER A 344 -25.85 -7.87 -19.69
N ILE A 345 -25.85 -7.31 -18.47
CA ILE A 345 -25.59 -8.08 -17.24
C ILE A 345 -26.65 -9.17 -17.00
N ILE A 346 -27.93 -8.87 -17.28
CA ILE A 346 -29.02 -9.86 -17.18
C ILE A 346 -28.77 -11.01 -18.16
N SER A 347 -28.45 -10.71 -19.42
CA SER A 347 -28.16 -11.73 -20.45
C SER A 347 -26.95 -12.60 -20.07
N VAL A 348 -25.85 -12.00 -19.61
CA VAL A 348 -24.67 -12.75 -19.15
C VAL A 348 -25.01 -13.68 -17.97
N LYS A 349 -25.89 -13.25 -17.07
CA LYS A 349 -26.34 -14.08 -15.95
C LYS A 349 -27.15 -15.29 -16.42
N GLU A 350 -28.04 -15.11 -17.39
CA GLU A 350 -28.79 -16.21 -18.00
C GLU A 350 -27.88 -17.22 -18.69
N ASP A 351 -26.90 -16.74 -19.47
CA ASP A 351 -25.88 -17.57 -20.11
C ASP A 351 -25.05 -18.36 -19.09
N LEU A 352 -24.70 -17.75 -17.96
CA LEU A 352 -23.96 -18.42 -16.90
C LEU A 352 -24.80 -19.54 -16.26
N ASN A 353 -26.08 -19.29 -16.01
CA ASN A 353 -26.99 -20.29 -15.45
C ASN A 353 -27.15 -21.49 -16.40
N THR A 354 -27.33 -21.26 -17.70
CA THR A 354 -27.46 -22.35 -18.69
C THR A 354 -26.18 -23.18 -18.82
N LYS A 355 -25.00 -22.53 -18.75
CA LYS A 355 -23.72 -23.24 -18.68
C LYS A 355 -23.57 -24.05 -17.41
N GLN A 356 -24.00 -23.52 -16.26
CA GLN A 356 -23.99 -24.26 -15.00
C GLN A 356 -24.87 -25.52 -15.07
N GLU A 357 -26.08 -25.42 -15.65
CA GLU A 357 -26.94 -26.58 -15.85
C GLU A 357 -26.32 -27.62 -16.78
N SER A 358 -25.62 -27.17 -17.83
CA SER A 358 -24.94 -28.05 -18.78
C SER A 358 -23.77 -28.78 -18.12
N ILE A 359 -22.99 -28.09 -17.26
CA ILE A 359 -21.93 -28.72 -16.45
C ILE A 359 -22.52 -29.79 -15.51
N LEU A 360 -23.63 -29.50 -14.83
CA LEU A 360 -24.31 -30.48 -13.97
C LEU A 360 -24.81 -31.72 -14.75
N ARG A 361 -25.19 -31.56 -16.02
CA ARG A 361 -25.56 -32.71 -16.87
C ARG A 361 -24.35 -33.55 -17.27
N ILE A 362 -23.23 -32.90 -17.62
CA ILE A 362 -21.96 -33.58 -17.95
C ILE A 362 -21.45 -34.36 -16.74
N ASP A 363 -21.52 -33.78 -15.54
CA ASP A 363 -21.08 -34.41 -14.30
C ASP A 363 -21.85 -35.72 -14.03
N LYS A 364 -23.18 -35.69 -14.19
CA LYS A 364 -24.04 -36.89 -14.08
C LYS A 364 -23.71 -37.96 -15.12
N ASP A 365 -23.44 -37.56 -16.37
CA ASP A 365 -23.07 -38.51 -17.43
C ASP A 365 -21.70 -39.15 -17.16
N LEU A 366 -20.75 -38.36 -16.65
CA LEU A 366 -19.43 -38.86 -16.25
C LEU A 366 -19.53 -39.87 -15.10
N ASP A 367 -20.37 -39.60 -14.09
CA ASP A 367 -20.64 -40.55 -13.01
C ASP A 367 -21.26 -41.85 -13.54
N ALA A 368 -22.22 -41.77 -14.46
CA ALA A 368 -22.82 -42.94 -15.09
C ALA A 368 -21.77 -43.75 -15.87
N LYS A 369 -20.91 -43.08 -16.66
CA LYS A 369 -19.81 -43.71 -17.39
C LYS A 369 -18.78 -44.35 -16.46
N GLN A 370 -18.52 -43.75 -15.30
CA GLN A 370 -17.66 -44.33 -14.29
C GLN A 370 -18.23 -45.65 -13.75
N GLN A 371 -19.55 -45.72 -13.51
CA GLN A 371 -20.22 -46.97 -13.10
C GLN A 371 -20.19 -48.03 -14.21
N ASP A 372 -20.41 -47.64 -15.46
CA ASP A 372 -20.29 -48.55 -16.62
C ASP A 372 -18.89 -49.18 -16.68
N ILE A 373 -17.83 -48.38 -16.49
CA ILE A 373 -16.44 -48.84 -16.48
C ILE A 373 -16.18 -49.83 -15.33
N ILE A 374 -16.70 -49.55 -14.13
CA ILE A 374 -16.61 -50.45 -12.98
C ILE A 374 -17.27 -51.80 -13.30
N SER A 375 -18.48 -51.78 -13.85
CA SER A 375 -19.20 -53.00 -14.23
C SER A 375 -18.45 -53.81 -15.31
N LEU A 376 -17.92 -53.14 -16.33
CA LEU A 376 -17.10 -53.79 -17.36
C LEU A 376 -15.85 -54.45 -16.77
N LYS A 377 -15.19 -53.79 -15.82
CA LYS A 377 -14.03 -54.36 -15.12
C LYS A 377 -14.37 -55.64 -14.37
N ASP A 378 -15.52 -55.67 -13.69
CA ASP A 378 -15.98 -56.88 -12.97
C ASP A 378 -16.33 -58.02 -13.92
N ASN A 379 -16.98 -57.71 -15.05
CA ASN A 379 -17.28 -58.68 -16.10
C ASN A 379 -15.99 -59.25 -16.73
N MET A 380 -14.98 -58.41 -16.97
CA MET A 380 -13.67 -58.85 -17.47
C MET A 380 -12.97 -59.79 -16.48
N ASN A 381 -12.96 -59.46 -15.18
CA ASN A 381 -12.39 -60.33 -14.14
C ASN A 381 -13.12 -61.68 -14.08
N THR A 382 -14.44 -61.69 -14.26
CA THR A 382 -15.23 -62.93 -14.29
C THR A 382 -14.88 -63.77 -15.51
N THR A 383 -14.81 -63.13 -16.68
CA THR A 383 -14.42 -63.77 -17.95
C THR A 383 -13.00 -64.35 -17.86
N GLU A 384 -12.06 -63.64 -17.23
CA GLU A 384 -10.70 -64.13 -17.00
C GLU A 384 -10.71 -65.42 -16.16
N LYS A 385 -11.51 -65.47 -15.09
CA LYS A 385 -11.69 -66.70 -14.29
C LYS A 385 -12.33 -67.83 -15.08
N ASP A 386 -13.31 -67.53 -15.93
CA ASP A 386 -13.92 -68.52 -16.83
C ASP A 386 -12.89 -69.11 -17.80
N ILE A 387 -12.04 -68.27 -18.39
CA ILE A 387 -10.97 -68.69 -19.30
C ILE A 387 -9.95 -69.59 -18.57
N ILE A 388 -9.57 -69.25 -17.33
CA ILE A 388 -8.68 -70.08 -16.52
C ILE A 388 -9.30 -71.46 -16.28
N ARG A 389 -10.59 -71.52 -15.89
CA ARG A 389 -11.30 -72.80 -15.71
C ARG A 389 -11.36 -73.63 -16.98
N ILE A 390 -11.73 -73.03 -18.11
CA ILE A 390 -11.76 -73.72 -19.40
C ILE A 390 -10.37 -74.26 -19.77
N LYS A 391 -9.30 -73.51 -19.47
CA LYS A 391 -7.93 -73.94 -19.72
C LYS A 391 -7.57 -75.19 -18.89
N GLU A 392 -7.97 -75.23 -17.62
CA GLU A 392 -7.79 -76.40 -16.74
C GLU A 392 -8.59 -77.61 -17.26
N ASP A 393 -9.84 -77.41 -17.68
CA ASP A 393 -10.67 -78.46 -18.27
C ASP A 393 -10.05 -79.02 -19.56
N VAL A 394 -9.49 -78.15 -20.41
CA VAL A 394 -8.79 -78.56 -21.65
C VAL A 394 -7.56 -79.39 -21.35
N TYR A 395 -6.73 -79.02 -20.37
CA TYR A 395 -5.58 -79.84 -19.96
C TYR A 395 -6.01 -81.21 -19.45
N THR A 396 -7.05 -81.25 -18.59
CA THR A 396 -7.60 -82.50 -18.07
C THR A 396 -8.11 -83.39 -19.21
N ASN A 397 -8.82 -82.82 -20.18
CA ASN A 397 -9.29 -83.54 -21.36
C ASN A 397 -8.12 -84.03 -22.23
N GLN A 398 -7.04 -83.26 -22.36
CA GLN A 398 -5.84 -83.68 -23.08
C GLN A 398 -5.19 -84.90 -22.40
N GLU A 399 -5.08 -84.93 -21.07
CA GLU A 399 -4.58 -86.10 -20.33
C GLU A 399 -5.49 -87.32 -20.49
N ASN A 400 -6.81 -87.13 -20.42
CA ASN A 400 -7.78 -88.20 -20.65
C ASN A 400 -7.65 -88.79 -22.07
N ILE A 401 -7.49 -87.95 -23.10
CA ILE A 401 -7.29 -88.40 -24.49
C ILE A 401 -5.98 -89.20 -24.63
N LEU A 402 -4.90 -88.77 -23.99
CA LEU A 402 -3.63 -89.53 -23.97
C LEU A 402 -3.84 -90.91 -23.36
N SER A 403 -4.50 -91.00 -22.21
CA SER A 403 -4.81 -92.29 -21.56
C SER A 403 -5.69 -93.20 -22.43
N ILE A 404 -6.73 -92.65 -23.08
CA ILE A 404 -7.55 -93.40 -24.02
C ILE A 404 -6.73 -93.90 -25.20
N THR A 405 -5.81 -93.09 -25.73
CA THR A 405 -4.93 -93.46 -26.84
C THR A 405 -4.03 -94.63 -26.46
N GLU A 406 -3.39 -94.59 -25.28
CA GLU A 406 -2.58 -95.69 -24.76
C GLU A 406 -3.40 -96.98 -24.57
N ASN A 407 -4.64 -96.86 -24.07
CA ASN A 407 -5.57 -97.98 -23.95
C ASN A 407 -5.95 -98.58 -25.31
N ILE A 408 -6.19 -97.74 -26.33
CA ILE A 408 -6.48 -98.19 -27.70
C ILE A 408 -5.28 -98.92 -28.30
N ASP A 409 -4.06 -98.39 -28.14
CA ASP A 409 -2.84 -99.02 -28.63
C ASP A 409 -2.59 -100.38 -27.96
N THR A 410 -2.83 -100.46 -26.64
CA THR A 410 -2.79 -101.72 -25.88
C THR A 410 -3.80 -102.73 -26.44
N ASN A 411 -5.04 -102.28 -26.66
CA ASN A 411 -6.09 -103.14 -27.24
C ASN A 411 -5.77 -103.58 -28.67
N LYS A 412 -5.16 -102.72 -29.49
CA LYS A 412 -4.71 -103.04 -30.84
C LYS A 412 -3.61 -104.11 -30.81
N HIS A 413 -2.67 -104.02 -29.87
CA HIS A 413 -1.64 -105.04 -29.67
C HIS A 413 -2.26 -106.38 -29.26
N ASN A 414 -3.19 -106.36 -28.28
CA ASN A 414 -3.92 -107.56 -27.85
C ASN A 414 -4.69 -108.22 -29.00
N MET A 415 -5.40 -107.44 -29.84
CA MET A 415 -6.09 -107.96 -31.02
C MET A 415 -5.12 -108.57 -32.05
N SER A 416 -3.95 -107.98 -32.25
CA SER A 416 -2.93 -108.52 -33.15
C SER A 416 -2.41 -109.88 -32.65
N SER A 417 -2.16 -110.00 -31.35
CA SER A 417 -1.79 -111.27 -30.72
C SER A 417 -2.89 -112.34 -30.85
N LEU A 418 -4.16 -111.97 -30.64
CA LEU A 418 -5.30 -112.87 -30.85
C LEU A 418 -5.40 -113.35 -32.31
N LEU A 419 -5.16 -112.48 -33.29
CA LEU A 419 -5.16 -112.83 -34.70
C LEU A 419 -4.03 -113.83 -35.03
N GLU A 420 -2.84 -113.63 -34.47
CA GLU A 420 -1.71 -114.55 -34.63
C GLU A 420 -2.01 -115.92 -34.02
N ASN A 421 -2.55 -115.94 -32.80
CA ASN A 421 -2.99 -117.16 -32.12
C ASN A 421 -4.08 -117.89 -32.94
N LEU A 422 -5.08 -117.19 -33.48
CA LEU A 422 -6.11 -117.77 -34.33
C LEU A 422 -5.52 -118.33 -35.63
N THR A 423 -4.57 -117.63 -36.25
CA THR A 423 -3.87 -118.09 -37.45
C THR A 423 -3.12 -119.39 -37.18
N MET A 424 -2.45 -119.48 -36.03
CA MET A 424 -1.78 -120.71 -35.59
C MET A 424 -2.76 -121.85 -35.34
N VAL A 425 -3.90 -121.59 -34.69
CA VAL A 425 -4.96 -122.60 -34.50
C VAL A 425 -5.50 -123.09 -35.83
N VAL A 426 -5.79 -122.19 -36.78
CA VAL A 426 -6.26 -122.55 -38.13
C VAL A 426 -5.22 -123.40 -38.87
N ALA A 427 -3.94 -123.04 -38.77
CA ALA A 427 -2.85 -123.84 -39.35
C ALA A 427 -2.81 -125.25 -38.73
N ASN A 428 -2.83 -125.35 -37.40
CA ASN A 428 -2.83 -126.63 -36.67
C ASN A 428 -4.05 -127.50 -37.00
N VAL A 429 -5.24 -126.91 -37.11
CA VAL A 429 -6.47 -127.61 -37.51
C VAL A 429 -6.36 -128.07 -38.97
N SER A 430 -5.81 -127.25 -39.86
CA SER A 430 -5.60 -127.62 -41.27
C SER A 430 -4.64 -128.79 -41.42
N THR A 431 -3.53 -128.82 -40.67
CA THR A 431 -2.62 -129.98 -40.63
C THR A 431 -3.30 -131.21 -40.07
N ALA A 432 -4.03 -131.10 -38.95
CA ALA A 432 -4.78 -132.23 -38.40
C ALA A 432 -5.83 -132.77 -39.39
N PHE A 433 -6.51 -131.89 -40.14
CA PHE A 433 -7.46 -132.28 -41.18
C PHE A 433 -6.78 -133.05 -42.32
N LEU A 434 -5.62 -132.59 -42.81
CA LEU A 434 -4.83 -133.31 -43.82
C LEU A 434 -4.38 -134.69 -43.32
N GLU A 435 -4.01 -134.81 -42.04
CA GLU A 435 -3.63 -136.09 -41.46
C GLU A 435 -4.80 -137.07 -41.37
N VAL A 436 -5.98 -136.61 -40.94
CA VAL A 436 -7.22 -137.41 -40.97
C VAL A 436 -7.57 -137.82 -42.41
N GLN A 437 -7.46 -136.91 -43.38
CA GLN A 437 -7.73 -137.22 -44.78
C GLN A 437 -6.78 -138.30 -45.31
N ASN A 438 -5.48 -138.20 -45.00
CA ASN A 438 -4.50 -139.25 -45.33
C ASN A 438 -4.85 -140.59 -44.68
N GLN A 439 -5.29 -140.59 -43.41
CA GLN A 439 -5.74 -141.81 -42.73
C GLN A 439 -6.98 -142.42 -43.41
N ILE A 440 -7.94 -141.60 -43.85
CA ILE A 440 -9.11 -142.05 -44.61
C ILE A 440 -8.67 -142.67 -45.95
N ASP A 441 -7.73 -142.05 -46.65
CA ASP A 441 -7.19 -142.56 -47.92
C ASP A 441 -6.45 -143.88 -47.73
N GLU A 442 -5.75 -144.08 -46.61
CA GLU A 442 -5.15 -145.37 -46.24
C GLU A 442 -6.20 -146.44 -45.94
N VAL A 443 -7.26 -146.12 -45.19
CA VAL A 443 -8.38 -147.04 -44.93
C VAL A 443 -9.03 -147.49 -46.25
N ASN A 444 -9.21 -146.57 -47.19
CA ASN A 444 -9.77 -146.87 -48.51
C ASN A 444 -8.86 -147.78 -49.38
N LYS A 445 -7.57 -147.93 -49.05
CA LYS A 445 -6.62 -148.81 -49.75
C LYS A 445 -6.58 -150.25 -49.20
N LEU A 446 -7.26 -150.55 -48.10
CA LEU A 446 -7.32 -151.92 -47.57
C LEU A 446 -8.32 -152.79 -48.37
N PRO A 447 -7.94 -154.01 -48.80
CA PRO A 447 -8.79 -154.84 -49.66
C PRO A 447 -10.00 -155.39 -48.90
N GLN A 448 -11.21 -155.20 -49.44
CA GLN A 448 -12.45 -155.79 -48.92
C GLN A 448 -12.33 -157.32 -48.85
N ARG A 449 -12.19 -157.86 -47.63
CA ARG A 449 -12.34 -159.30 -47.40
C ARG A 449 -13.83 -159.65 -47.47
N TYR A 450 -14.26 -160.17 -48.62
CA TYR A 450 -15.54 -160.86 -48.75
C TYR A 450 -15.56 -162.07 -47.81
N PHE A 451 -16.39 -162.00 -46.78
CA PHE A 451 -16.63 -163.07 -45.83
C PHE A 451 -17.43 -164.17 -46.53
N VAL A 452 -16.74 -165.24 -46.96
CA VAL A 452 -17.39 -166.43 -47.52
C VAL A 452 -17.98 -167.23 -46.34
N PRO A 453 -19.31 -167.43 -46.25
CA PRO A 453 -19.92 -168.14 -45.14
C PRO A 453 -19.44 -169.60 -45.09
N PRO A 454 -19.17 -170.17 -43.91
CA PRO A 454 -18.68 -171.54 -43.76
C PRO A 454 -19.74 -172.55 -44.23
N THR A 455 -19.33 -173.67 -44.82
CA THR A 455 -20.25 -174.72 -45.29
C THR A 455 -20.67 -175.71 -44.20
N SER A 456 -19.92 -175.81 -43.09
CA SER A 456 -20.29 -176.59 -41.91
C SER A 456 -19.63 -176.04 -40.64
N CYS A 457 -20.04 -176.56 -39.47
CA CYS A 457 -19.50 -176.18 -38.16
C CYS A 457 -18.02 -176.56 -37.95
N ARG A 458 -17.49 -177.47 -38.76
CA ARG A 458 -16.17 -178.09 -38.54
C ARG A 458 -15.02 -177.08 -38.48
N ASN A 459 -15.09 -176.02 -39.31
CA ASN A 459 -14.06 -174.99 -39.39
C ASN A 459 -14.49 -173.66 -38.73
N VAL A 460 -15.60 -173.66 -37.99
CA VAL A 460 -16.11 -172.46 -37.33
C VAL A 460 -15.31 -172.22 -36.06
N THR A 461 -14.53 -171.15 -36.06
CA THR A 461 -13.74 -170.69 -34.92
C THR A 461 -14.40 -169.44 -34.33
N SER A 462 -14.70 -169.49 -33.04
CA SER A 462 -15.34 -168.39 -32.30
C SER A 462 -14.77 -168.34 -30.88
N PRO A 463 -14.59 -167.14 -30.31
CA PRO A 463 -14.20 -167.02 -28.90
C PRO A 463 -15.31 -167.51 -27.95
N LYS A 464 -16.56 -167.60 -28.42
CA LYS A 464 -17.71 -168.12 -27.66
C LYS A 464 -17.85 -169.63 -27.86
N ALA A 465 -18.13 -170.36 -26.77
CA ALA A 465 -18.23 -171.81 -26.77
C ALA A 465 -19.29 -172.38 -27.73
N ARG A 466 -20.40 -171.65 -27.94
CA ARG A 466 -21.39 -171.95 -28.96
C ARG A 466 -21.68 -170.69 -29.77
N VAL A 467 -21.64 -170.79 -31.09
CA VAL A 467 -21.90 -169.67 -31.99
C VAL A 467 -22.93 -170.07 -33.02
N ILE A 468 -23.93 -169.21 -33.23
CA ILE A 468 -24.87 -169.38 -34.32
C ILE A 468 -24.23 -168.76 -35.56
N VAL A 469 -23.88 -169.57 -36.54
CA VAL A 469 -23.41 -169.11 -37.84
C VAL A 469 -24.45 -169.43 -38.90
N THR A 470 -24.49 -168.59 -39.93
CA THR A 470 -25.27 -168.88 -41.13
C THR A 470 -24.34 -169.63 -42.07
N LEU A 471 -24.66 -170.88 -42.37
CA LEU A 471 -23.86 -171.67 -43.32
C LEU A 471 -24.05 -171.12 -44.74
N ALA A 472 -23.17 -171.49 -45.67
CA ALA A 472 -23.35 -171.17 -47.09
C ALA A 472 -24.68 -171.68 -47.68
N SER A 473 -25.30 -172.68 -47.06
CA SER A 473 -26.67 -173.16 -47.40
C SER A 473 -27.80 -172.23 -46.93
N GLY A 474 -27.49 -171.16 -46.19
CA GLY A 474 -28.44 -170.26 -45.56
C GLY A 474 -29.01 -170.75 -44.22
N LEU A 475 -28.74 -172.01 -43.83
CA LEU A 475 -29.18 -172.56 -42.56
C LEU A 475 -28.40 -171.94 -41.40
N LYS A 476 -29.12 -171.44 -40.40
CA LYS A 476 -28.52 -171.03 -39.12
C LYS A 476 -28.37 -172.24 -38.23
N VAL A 477 -27.12 -172.57 -37.93
CA VAL A 477 -26.76 -173.69 -37.05
C VAL A 477 -25.99 -173.15 -35.86
N MET A 478 -26.16 -173.78 -34.71
CA MET A 478 -25.37 -173.50 -33.52
C MET A 478 -24.20 -174.48 -33.50
N CYS A 479 -22.99 -173.96 -33.74
CA CYS A 479 -21.77 -174.75 -33.72
C CYS A 479 -21.16 -174.73 -32.31
N ASP A 480 -20.81 -175.89 -31.76
CA ASP A 480 -20.08 -175.99 -30.49
C ASP A 480 -18.56 -176.01 -30.75
N THR A 481 -17.89 -174.89 -30.48
CA THR A 481 -16.50 -174.66 -30.94
C THR A 481 -15.44 -175.05 -29.91
N LYS A 482 -15.80 -175.77 -28.84
CA LYS A 482 -14.88 -176.19 -27.75
C LYS A 482 -14.67 -177.71 -27.65
N THR A 483 -14.55 -178.41 -28.78
CA THR A 483 -14.13 -179.82 -28.83
C THR A 483 -12.83 -179.98 -29.61
N ASP A 484 -11.95 -180.89 -29.15
CA ASP A 484 -10.59 -181.10 -29.69
C ASP A 484 -10.63 -181.64 -31.12
N GLY A 485 -10.72 -180.73 -32.09
CA GLY A 485 -10.81 -181.04 -33.53
C GLY A 485 -11.66 -180.08 -34.37
N GLY A 486 -12.33 -179.08 -33.75
CA GLY A 486 -13.18 -178.12 -34.45
C GLY A 486 -14.66 -178.56 -34.52
N GLY A 487 -15.57 -177.59 -34.35
CA GLY A 487 -16.88 -177.80 -33.74
C GLY A 487 -17.92 -178.67 -34.47
N TRP A 488 -18.85 -179.21 -33.68
CA TRP A 488 -20.01 -180.01 -34.13
C TRP A 488 -21.23 -179.13 -34.42
#